data_AF-A0A1U7PMQ7-F1
#
_entry.id   AF-A0A1U7PMQ7-F1
#
_cell.length_a   1.000
_cell.length_b   1.000
_cell.length_c   1.000
_cell.angle_alpha   90.00
_cell.angle_beta   90.00
_cell.angle_gamma   90.00
#
_symmetry.space_group_name_H-M   'P 1'
#
loop_
_entity.id
_entity.type
_entity.pdbx_description
1 polymer ?
#
loop_
_entity_poly.entity_id
_entity_poly.type
_entity_poly.pdbx_seq_one_letter_code
_entity_poly.pdbx_strand_id
1 'polypeptide(L)'
;MKQLRANREKGMTLVELLAALVLVSLVVILINSVFLFTEKNADSLSKETDVQQNLLLGMKVLTKDVRSTDGEQVTVEKNRLLLGSDEYAAKNGQLLKNGQPVAGDIQSFEVCRPPKGAVYREDELACKPLIAGEADENRIIVILEGTANRAGKSRRLSAMINMER
;
A
#
# COMPACT_ATOMS: atom_id res chain seq x y z
N MET A 1 5.03 -25.66 79.28
CA MET A 1 5.16 -24.64 78.20
C MET A 1 5.94 -25.25 77.05
N LYS A 2 5.54 -24.95 75.80
CA LYS A 2 6.39 -24.73 74.59
C LYS A 2 7.59 -25.68 74.37
N GLN A 3 7.80 -26.37 73.25
CA GLN A 3 7.33 -26.20 71.87
C GLN A 3 7.44 -27.53 71.13
N LEU A 4 6.49 -27.81 70.23
CA LEU A 4 6.67 -28.76 69.14
C LEU A 4 7.35 -28.01 67.97
N ARG A 5 8.67 -28.13 67.83
CA ARG A 5 9.37 -27.74 66.60
C ARG A 5 9.45 -28.95 65.68
N ALA A 6 8.46 -29.08 64.80
CA ALA A 6 8.53 -30.00 63.67
C ALA A 6 9.08 -29.25 62.46
N ASN A 7 10.40 -29.08 62.37
CA ASN A 7 11.03 -28.71 61.11
C ASN A 7 11.17 -29.97 60.24
N ARG A 8 10.13 -30.26 59.46
CA ARG A 8 10.23 -31.20 58.35
C ARG A 8 10.77 -30.44 57.14
N GLU A 9 12.07 -30.51 56.93
CA GLU A 9 12.73 -30.17 55.66
C GLU A 9 12.24 -31.19 54.60
N LYS A 10 11.11 -30.92 53.95
CA LYS A 10 10.65 -31.71 52.81
C LYS A 10 11.45 -31.27 51.58
N GLY A 11 12.43 -32.08 51.17
CA GLY A 11 13.13 -31.89 49.90
C GLY A 11 12.16 -31.97 48.71
N MET A 12 12.47 -31.22 47.65
CA MET A 12 11.67 -31.23 46.42
C MET A 12 11.86 -32.56 45.69
N THR A 13 10.77 -33.18 45.26
CA THR A 13 10.87 -34.44 44.51
C THR A 13 11.25 -34.16 43.05
N LEU A 14 11.96 -35.09 42.41
CA LEU A 14 12.32 -34.99 40.98
C LEU A 14 11.10 -34.80 40.08
N VAL A 15 9.97 -35.41 40.44
CA VAL A 15 8.72 -35.33 39.67
C VAL A 15 8.11 -33.94 39.75
N GLU A 16 8.13 -33.28 40.93
CA GLU A 16 7.65 -31.90 41.07
C GLU A 16 8.51 -30.92 40.28
N LEU A 17 9.84 -31.12 40.27
CA LEU A 17 10.75 -30.29 39.48
C LEU A 17 10.45 -30.44 37.98
N LEU A 18 10.24 -31.68 37.52
CA LEU A 18 9.98 -31.98 36.12
C LEU A 18 8.61 -31.45 35.67
N ALA A 19 7.58 -31.57 36.51
CA ALA A 19 6.27 -30.99 36.27
C ALA A 19 6.34 -29.45 36.18
N ALA A 20 7.08 -28.79 37.09
CA ALA A 20 7.28 -27.35 37.05
C ALA A 20 7.99 -26.90 35.76
N LEU A 21 9.01 -27.66 35.33
CA LEU A 21 9.77 -27.35 34.12
C LEU A 21 8.92 -27.49 32.85
N VAL A 22 8.08 -28.52 32.78
CA VAL A 22 7.11 -28.70 31.70
C VAL A 22 6.13 -27.52 31.66
N LEU A 23 5.57 -27.12 32.80
CA LEU A 23 4.64 -25.99 32.87
C LEU A 23 5.28 -24.67 32.43
N VAL A 24 6.50 -24.38 32.90
CA VAL A 24 7.24 -23.18 32.48
C VAL A 24 7.52 -23.22 30.98
N SER A 25 7.94 -24.36 30.43
CA SER A 25 8.21 -24.48 29.00
C SER A 25 6.97 -24.23 28.15
N LEU A 26 5.80 -24.69 28.60
CA LEU A 26 4.52 -24.48 27.91
C LEU A 26 4.11 -23.00 27.91
N VAL A 27 4.31 -22.31 29.03
CA VAL A 27 4.06 -20.85 29.14
C VAL A 27 5.00 -20.08 28.19
N VAL A 28 6.28 -20.43 28.14
CA VAL A 28 7.26 -19.79 27.24
C VAL A 28 6.88 -19.98 25.77
N ILE A 29 6.47 -21.19 25.37
CA ILE A 29 6.02 -21.48 24.00
C ILE A 29 4.80 -20.61 23.64
N LEU A 30 3.83 -20.47 24.54
CA LEU A 30 2.65 -19.65 24.32
C LEU A 30 3.00 -18.17 24.11
N ILE A 31 3.87 -17.61 24.96
CA ILE A 31 4.32 -16.21 24.85
C ILE A 31 5.02 -15.99 23.50
N ASN A 32 5.93 -16.89 23.12
CA ASN A 32 6.66 -16.80 21.85
C ASN A 32 5.73 -16.91 20.64
N SER A 33 4.70 -17.75 20.70
CA SER A 33 3.71 -17.88 19.63
C SER A 33 2.97 -16.56 19.40
N VAL A 34 2.56 -15.87 20.46
CA VAL A 34 1.88 -14.57 20.35
C VAL A 34 2.82 -13.52 19.77
N PHE A 35 4.05 -13.45 20.27
CA PHE A 35 5.03 -12.46 19.82
C PHE A 35 5.35 -12.60 18.31
N LEU A 36 5.65 -13.82 17.85
CA LEU A 36 5.95 -14.10 16.45
C LEU A 36 4.76 -13.83 15.52
N PHE A 37 3.53 -14.04 16.01
CA PHE A 37 2.34 -13.73 15.25
C PHE A 37 2.13 -12.22 15.13
N THR A 38 2.27 -11.46 16.22
CA THR A 38 2.08 -10.01 16.22
C THR A 38 3.08 -9.29 15.31
N GLU A 39 4.37 -9.66 15.39
CA GLU A 39 5.43 -9.03 14.60
C GLU A 39 5.20 -9.20 13.08
N LYS A 40 4.88 -10.43 12.63
CA LYS A 40 4.61 -10.72 11.22
C LYS A 40 3.41 -9.95 10.67
N ASN A 41 2.35 -9.81 11.47
CA ASN A 41 1.16 -9.07 11.06
C ASN A 41 1.44 -7.57 10.99
N ALA A 42 2.16 -7.01 11.96
CA ALA A 42 2.51 -5.59 12.00
C ALA A 42 3.32 -5.16 10.77
N ASP A 43 4.34 -5.92 10.39
CA ASP A 43 5.16 -5.61 9.21
C ASP A 43 4.34 -5.59 7.91
N SER A 44 3.44 -6.56 7.75
CA SER A 44 2.61 -6.65 6.54
C SER A 44 1.60 -5.50 6.45
N LEU A 45 1.03 -5.10 7.59
CA LEU A 45 0.09 -3.99 7.66
C LEU A 45 0.78 -2.65 7.45
N SER A 46 1.99 -2.47 7.99
CA SER A 46 2.79 -1.26 7.78
C SER A 46 3.07 -1.06 6.30
N LYS A 47 3.57 -2.10 5.61
CA LYS A 47 3.87 -2.03 4.17
C LYS A 47 2.63 -1.75 3.32
N GLU A 48 1.52 -2.39 3.64
CA GLU A 48 0.26 -2.13 2.94
C GLU A 48 -0.20 -0.68 3.11
N THR A 49 -0.04 -0.14 4.32
CA THR A 49 -0.36 1.26 4.64
C THR A 49 0.57 2.22 3.91
N ASP A 50 1.88 1.95 3.89
CA ASP A 50 2.88 2.78 3.21
C ASP A 50 2.59 2.86 1.71
N VAL A 51 2.32 1.72 1.07
CA VAL A 51 1.94 1.66 -0.36
C VAL A 51 0.67 2.47 -0.61
N GLN A 52 -0.36 2.33 0.23
CA GLN A 52 -1.59 3.09 0.08
C GLN A 52 -1.36 4.61 0.22
N GLN A 53 -0.53 5.03 1.19
CA GLN A 53 -0.18 6.43 1.37
C GLN A 53 0.61 6.98 0.18
N ASN A 54 1.54 6.20 -0.38
CA ASN A 54 2.29 6.58 -1.57
C ASN A 54 1.39 6.73 -2.80
N LEU A 55 0.44 5.80 -3.02
CA LEU A 55 -0.55 5.91 -4.09
C LEU A 55 -1.40 7.17 -3.94
N LEU A 56 -1.87 7.47 -2.72
CA LEU A 56 -2.65 8.66 -2.43
C LEU A 56 -1.83 9.94 -2.63
N LEU A 57 -0.57 9.96 -2.23
CA LEU A 57 0.33 11.09 -2.42
C LEU A 57 0.54 11.36 -3.92
N GLY A 58 0.89 10.32 -4.69
CA GLY A 58 1.07 10.42 -6.14
C GLY A 58 -0.21 10.92 -6.82
N MET A 59 -1.37 10.34 -6.49
CA MET A 59 -2.65 10.74 -7.05
C MET A 59 -3.04 12.17 -6.69
N LYS A 60 -2.77 12.61 -5.45
CA LYS A 60 -3.05 13.98 -5.01
C LYS A 60 -2.22 15.00 -5.77
N VAL A 61 -0.92 14.73 -5.95
CA VAL A 61 -0.03 15.60 -6.71
C VAL A 61 -0.44 15.65 -8.18
N LEU A 62 -0.67 14.49 -8.82
CA LEU A 62 -1.14 14.42 -10.20
C LEU A 62 -2.46 15.17 -10.40
N THR A 63 -3.45 14.94 -9.52
CA THR A 63 -4.76 15.61 -9.63
C THR A 63 -4.64 17.12 -9.47
N LYS A 64 -3.80 17.58 -8.54
CA LYS A 64 -3.55 19.01 -8.35
C LYS A 64 -2.92 19.62 -9.59
N ASP A 65 -1.87 19.00 -10.11
CA ASP A 65 -1.08 19.56 -11.21
C ASP A 65 -1.86 19.52 -12.53
N VAL A 66 -2.62 18.45 -12.79
CA VAL A 66 -3.53 18.37 -13.94
C VAL A 66 -4.59 19.47 -13.90
N ARG A 67 -5.18 19.75 -12.73
CA ARG A 67 -6.20 20.82 -12.59
C ARG A 67 -5.62 22.24 -12.61
N SER A 68 -4.33 22.39 -12.33
CA SER A 68 -3.65 23.69 -12.42
C SER A 68 -3.07 24.00 -13.78
N THR A 69 -2.96 22.99 -14.65
CA THR A 69 -2.41 23.12 -16.00
C THR A 69 -3.52 23.40 -16.99
N ASP A 70 -3.30 24.32 -17.93
CA ASP A 70 -4.26 24.58 -19.01
C ASP A 70 -4.39 23.35 -19.90
N GLY A 71 -5.61 23.02 -20.34
CA GLY A 71 -5.89 21.79 -21.10
C GLY A 71 -5.03 21.62 -22.36
N GLU A 72 -4.68 22.72 -23.04
CA GLU A 72 -3.80 22.72 -24.22
C GLU A 72 -2.37 22.25 -23.93
N GLN A 73 -1.92 22.35 -22.67
CA GLN A 73 -0.58 21.96 -22.24
C GLN A 73 -0.53 20.53 -21.69
N VAL A 74 -1.65 19.80 -21.71
CA VAL A 74 -1.73 18.43 -21.20
C VAL A 74 -1.59 17.43 -22.34
N THR A 75 -0.45 16.74 -22.39
CA THR A 75 -0.21 15.66 -23.36
C THR A 75 -0.15 14.31 -22.64
N VAL A 76 -1.02 13.39 -23.09
CA VAL A 76 -1.15 12.05 -22.54
C VAL A 76 -0.47 11.05 -23.46
N GLU A 77 0.51 10.34 -22.92
CA GLU A 77 1.13 9.18 -23.56
C GLU A 77 0.96 7.95 -22.66
N LYS A 78 0.98 6.74 -23.23
CA LYS A 78 0.62 5.48 -22.54
C LYS A 78 1.09 5.37 -21.07
N ASN A 79 2.35 5.71 -20.80
CA ASN A 79 2.97 5.66 -19.46
C ASN A 79 3.63 6.99 -19.04
N ARG A 80 3.29 8.09 -19.71
CA ARG A 80 3.87 9.41 -19.45
C ARG A 80 2.80 10.49 -19.53
N LEU A 81 2.85 11.43 -18.61
CA LEU A 81 1.96 12.58 -18.59
C LEU A 81 2.82 13.84 -18.63
N LEU A 82 2.63 14.64 -19.67
CA LEU A 82 3.29 15.92 -19.86
C LEU A 82 2.28 17.02 -19.52
N LEU A 83 2.66 17.91 -18.60
CA LEU A 83 1.88 19.05 -18.13
C LEU A 83 2.72 20.31 -18.31
N GLY A 84 2.64 20.92 -19.49
CA GLY A 84 3.49 22.06 -19.85
C GLY A 84 4.97 21.68 -19.82
N SER A 85 5.71 22.18 -18.83
CA SER A 85 7.13 21.84 -18.60
C SER A 85 7.36 20.62 -17.71
N ASP A 86 6.31 20.13 -17.05
CA ASP A 86 6.41 19.02 -16.09
C ASP A 86 6.15 17.67 -16.76
N GLU A 87 7.08 16.72 -16.61
CA GLU A 87 6.95 15.34 -17.07
C GLU A 87 6.77 14.39 -15.90
N TYR A 88 5.73 13.58 -15.97
CA TYR A 88 5.46 12.48 -15.04
C TYR A 88 5.69 11.13 -15.70
N ALA A 89 6.44 10.26 -15.03
CA ALA A 89 6.69 8.89 -15.47
C ALA A 89 6.96 7.97 -14.26
N ALA A 90 6.59 6.69 -14.37
CA ALA A 90 7.00 5.69 -13.38
C ALA A 90 8.30 4.99 -13.81
N LYS A 91 9.28 4.96 -12.90
CA LYS A 91 10.56 4.26 -13.12
C LYS A 91 11.09 3.75 -11.78
N ASN A 92 11.65 2.53 -11.78
CA ASN A 92 12.28 1.92 -10.61
C ASN A 92 11.39 1.88 -9.35
N GLY A 93 10.08 1.65 -9.51
CA GLY A 93 9.16 1.62 -8.38
C GLY A 93 8.79 3.01 -7.85
N GLN A 94 9.06 4.09 -8.60
CA GLN A 94 8.79 5.45 -8.18
C GLN A 94 8.03 6.21 -9.25
N LEU A 95 7.09 7.06 -8.83
CA LEU A 95 6.54 8.10 -9.68
C LEU A 95 7.49 9.30 -9.63
N LEU A 96 8.00 9.68 -10.80
CA LEU A 96 8.92 10.79 -10.96
C LEU A 96 8.20 11.99 -11.57
N LYS A 97 8.57 13.19 -11.12
CA LYS A 97 8.26 14.48 -11.74
C LYS A 97 9.56 15.12 -12.17
N ASN A 98 9.78 15.33 -13.48
CA ASN A 98 11.03 15.87 -14.02
C ASN A 98 12.29 15.11 -13.53
N GLY A 99 12.16 13.79 -13.37
CA GLY A 99 13.22 12.93 -12.83
C GLY A 99 13.37 12.93 -11.30
N GLN A 100 12.62 13.75 -10.56
CA GLN A 100 12.61 13.78 -9.09
C GLN A 100 11.51 12.88 -8.52
N PRO A 101 11.78 12.06 -7.50
CA PRO A 101 10.78 11.17 -6.92
C PRO A 101 9.70 11.95 -6.17
N VAL A 102 8.43 11.68 -6.49
CA VAL A 102 7.25 12.25 -5.85
C VAL A 102 6.53 11.23 -4.96
N ALA A 103 6.48 9.97 -5.39
CA ALA A 103 5.92 8.87 -4.62
C ALA A 103 6.71 7.58 -4.86
N GLY A 104 6.89 6.79 -3.81
CA GLY A 104 7.53 5.46 -3.86
C GLY A 104 6.54 4.32 -4.05
N ASP A 105 7.06 3.10 -4.16
CA ASP A 105 6.28 1.86 -4.31
C ASP A 105 5.23 1.87 -5.44
N ILE A 106 5.51 2.62 -6.51
CA ILE A 106 4.68 2.71 -7.71
C ILE A 106 5.22 1.74 -8.76
N GLN A 107 4.55 0.59 -8.91
CA GLN A 107 4.90 -0.45 -9.87
C GLN A 107 4.45 -0.10 -11.29
N SER A 108 3.23 0.45 -11.44
CA SER A 108 2.70 0.86 -12.73
C SER A 108 2.06 2.24 -12.63
N PHE A 109 2.18 2.98 -13.73
CA PHE A 109 1.53 4.26 -13.96
C PHE A 109 0.98 4.23 -15.38
N GLU A 110 -0.34 4.29 -15.47
CA GLU A 110 -1.05 4.35 -16.74
C GLU A 110 -1.87 5.63 -16.78
N VAL A 111 -1.88 6.26 -17.95
CA VAL A 111 -2.65 7.47 -18.18
C VAL A 111 -3.24 7.42 -19.59
N CYS A 112 -4.50 7.80 -19.70
CA CYS A 112 -5.22 7.76 -20.97
C CYS A 112 -6.36 8.77 -21.00
N ARG A 113 -6.77 9.14 -22.22
CA ARG A 113 -8.02 9.87 -22.44
C ARG A 113 -9.18 8.90 -22.60
N PRO A 114 -10.29 9.08 -21.88
CA PRO A 114 -11.48 8.27 -22.11
C PRO A 114 -12.12 8.62 -23.46
N PRO A 115 -12.94 7.73 -24.03
CA PRO A 115 -13.78 8.09 -25.16
C PRO A 115 -14.77 9.20 -24.77
N LYS A 116 -15.04 10.13 -25.69
CA LYS A 116 -16.02 11.20 -25.51
C LYS A 116 -17.40 10.63 -25.19
N GLY A 117 -18.05 11.15 -24.15
CA GLY A 117 -19.35 10.66 -23.67
C GLY A 117 -19.32 9.33 -22.91
N ALA A 118 -18.15 8.71 -22.71
CA ALA A 118 -18.05 7.50 -21.90
C ALA A 118 -18.38 7.80 -20.43
N VAL A 119 -19.26 6.98 -19.88
CA VAL A 119 -19.62 6.94 -18.46
C VAL A 119 -18.91 5.74 -17.84
N TYR A 120 -18.13 6.01 -16.81
CA TYR A 120 -17.43 4.98 -16.05
C TYR A 120 -18.09 4.87 -14.68
N ARG A 121 -18.25 3.65 -14.19
CA ARG A 121 -18.46 3.42 -12.77
C ARG A 121 -17.11 3.50 -12.06
N GLU A 122 -17.07 4.03 -10.84
CA GLU A 122 -15.83 4.20 -10.07
C GLU A 122 -15.01 2.91 -9.93
N ASP A 123 -15.69 1.75 -9.88
CA ASP A 123 -15.12 0.41 -9.78
C ASP A 123 -14.56 -0.15 -11.11
N GLU A 124 -14.80 0.53 -12.23
CA GLU A 124 -14.45 0.06 -13.58
C GLU A 124 -13.55 1.04 -14.36
N LEU A 125 -12.93 2.02 -13.70
CA LEU A 125 -11.98 2.92 -14.37
C LEU A 125 -10.79 2.14 -14.90
N ALA A 126 -10.65 2.11 -16.23
CA ALA A 126 -9.56 1.47 -16.92
C ALA A 126 -9.26 2.20 -18.24
N CYS A 127 -7.99 2.17 -18.64
CA CYS A 127 -7.57 2.61 -19.96
C CYS A 127 -8.03 1.61 -21.01
N LYS A 128 -9.13 1.94 -21.69
CA LYS A 128 -9.68 1.15 -22.80
C LYS A 128 -9.17 1.73 -24.13
N PRO A 129 -8.84 0.88 -25.11
CA PRO A 129 -8.49 1.37 -26.45
C PRO A 129 -9.69 2.08 -27.07
N LEU A 130 -9.43 3.13 -27.86
CA LEU A 130 -10.46 3.82 -28.64
C LEU A 130 -10.85 2.92 -29.82
N ILE A 131 -11.99 2.23 -29.73
CA ILE A 131 -12.45 1.26 -30.75
C ILE A 131 -13.17 1.98 -31.91
N ALA A 132 -13.87 3.07 -31.62
CA ALA A 132 -14.39 4.05 -32.59
C ALA A 132 -14.89 5.28 -31.82
N GLY A 133 -14.35 6.46 -32.09
CA GLY A 133 -14.77 7.71 -31.44
C GLY A 133 -13.62 8.66 -31.12
N GLU A 134 -13.96 9.93 -30.89
CA GLU A 134 -13.02 10.95 -30.42
C GLU A 134 -12.66 10.70 -28.95
N ALA A 135 -11.39 10.97 -28.60
CA ALA A 135 -10.98 11.08 -27.22
C ALA A 135 -11.62 12.32 -26.57
N ASP A 136 -11.90 12.23 -25.28
CA ASP A 136 -12.31 13.37 -24.49
C ASP A 136 -11.07 14.19 -24.10
N GLU A 137 -10.91 15.35 -24.72
CA GLU A 137 -9.78 16.26 -24.45
C GLU A 137 -9.91 16.99 -23.11
N ASN A 138 -11.05 16.92 -22.43
CA ASN A 138 -11.28 17.60 -21.14
C ASN A 138 -11.21 16.65 -19.94
N ARG A 139 -11.02 15.34 -20.16
CA ARG A 139 -10.94 14.32 -19.12
C ARG A 139 -9.74 13.43 -19.28
N ILE A 140 -9.16 13.02 -18.15
CA ILE A 140 -8.03 12.08 -18.13
C ILE A 140 -8.31 11.02 -17.07
N ILE A 141 -7.99 9.77 -17.39
CA ILE A 141 -7.94 8.68 -16.44
C ILE A 141 -6.50 8.46 -16.06
N VAL A 142 -6.23 8.47 -14.76
CA VAL A 142 -4.93 8.16 -14.16
C VAL A 142 -5.09 6.90 -13.31
N ILE A 143 -4.18 5.95 -13.49
CA ILE A 143 -4.14 4.69 -12.75
C ILE A 143 -2.74 4.51 -12.18
N LEU A 144 -2.67 4.29 -10.88
CA LEU A 144 -1.45 3.95 -10.16
C LEU A 144 -1.62 2.57 -9.53
N GLU A 145 -0.61 1.71 -9.67
CA GLU A 145 -0.57 0.43 -8.98
C GLU A 145 0.73 0.24 -8.20
N GLY A 146 0.61 -0.32 -6.99
CA GLY A 146 1.74 -0.60 -6.10
C GLY A 146 1.60 -1.97 -5.46
N THR A 147 2.71 -2.60 -5.07
CA THR A 147 2.71 -3.95 -4.49
C THR A 147 2.63 -3.90 -2.97
N ALA A 148 1.50 -4.28 -2.38
CA ALA A 148 1.28 -4.16 -0.94
C ALA A 148 1.94 -5.27 -0.09
N ASN A 149 2.28 -6.43 -0.67
CA ASN A 149 2.88 -7.51 0.10
C ASN A 149 3.72 -8.50 -0.73
N ARG A 150 4.45 -9.38 -0.04
CA ARG A 150 5.23 -10.49 -0.62
C ARG A 150 4.39 -11.53 -1.36
N ALA A 151 3.07 -11.55 -1.17
CA ALA A 151 2.15 -12.46 -1.86
C ALA A 151 1.69 -11.91 -3.22
N GLY A 152 2.23 -10.77 -3.67
CA GLY A 152 1.92 -10.18 -4.97
C GLY A 152 0.58 -9.46 -5.03
N LYS A 153 -0.05 -9.16 -3.87
CA LYS A 153 -1.30 -8.41 -3.84
C LYS A 153 -1.04 -6.96 -4.24
N SER A 154 -1.48 -6.58 -5.44
CA SER A 154 -1.40 -5.22 -5.94
C SER A 154 -2.52 -4.35 -5.33
N ARG A 155 -2.20 -3.09 -5.05
CA ARG A 155 -3.12 -2.03 -4.71
C ARG A 155 -3.20 -1.09 -5.90
N ARG A 156 -4.41 -0.87 -6.38
CA ARG A 156 -4.71 0.01 -7.49
C ARG A 156 -5.49 1.22 -6.99
N LEU A 157 -5.10 2.39 -7.46
CA LEU A 157 -5.83 3.63 -7.28
C LEU A 157 -6.05 4.27 -8.65
N SER A 158 -7.31 4.47 -9.02
CA SER A 158 -7.70 5.08 -10.28
C SER A 158 -8.54 6.31 -10.04
N ALA A 159 -8.32 7.36 -10.83
CA ALA A 159 -9.13 8.58 -10.78
C ALA A 159 -9.42 9.08 -12.19
N MET A 160 -10.61 9.63 -12.38
CA MET A 160 -10.94 10.45 -13.53
C MET A 160 -10.83 11.91 -13.13
N ILE A 161 -10.01 12.66 -13.85
CA ILE A 161 -9.76 14.07 -13.58
C ILE A 161 -10.36 14.87 -14.73
N ASN A 162 -11.29 15.76 -14.39
CA ASN A 162 -11.81 16.76 -15.31
C ASN A 162 -10.88 17.98 -15.27
N MET A 163 -10.57 18.52 -16.44
CA MET A 163 -9.68 19.68 -16.63
C MET A 163 -10.44 21.00 -16.78
N GLU A 164 -11.76 20.96 -16.93
CA GLU A 164 -12.62 22.15 -16.87
C GLU A 164 -12.71 22.67 -15.42
N ARG A 165 -12.49 23.99 -15.24
CA ARG A 165 -12.69 24.69 -13.97
C ARG A 165 -14.13 25.11 -13.76
#